data_AF-A0A5J4JJ08-F1
#
_entry.id   AF-A0A5J4JJ08-F1
#
_cell.length_a   1.000
_cell.length_b   1.000
_cell.length_c   1.000
_cell.angle_alpha   90.00
_cell.angle_beta   90.00
_cell.angle_gamma   90.00
#
_symmetry.space_group_name_H-M   'P 1'
#
loop_
_entity.id
_entity.type
_entity.pdbx_description
1 polymer ?
#
loop_
_entity_poly.entity_id
_entity_poly.type
_entity_poly.pdbx_seq_one_letter_code
_entity_poly.pdbx_strand_id
1 'polypeptide(L)' 'MKKLKLSTLAAGFSILFCLNLFGLMKLLPLFITSPLLFMAIFVLLLYLNRRNTFKGFHRPSARRRM' A
#
# COMPACT_ATOMS: atom_id res chain seq x y z
N MET A 1 2.15 -15.95 3.16
CA MET A 1 2.65 -14.67 3.71
C MET A 1 2.06 -13.41 3.07
N LYS A 2 2.00 -13.26 1.73
CA LYS A 2 1.55 -12.00 1.07
C LYS A 2 0.09 -11.58 1.35
N LYS A 3 -0.81 -12.56 1.55
CA LYS A 3 -2.22 -12.28 1.90
C LYS A 3 -2.38 -11.76 3.34
N LEU A 4 -1.54 -12.26 4.26
CA LEU A 4 -1.52 -11.81 5.66
C LEU A 4 -1.02 -10.37 5.79
N LYS A 5 0.03 -10.01 5.03
CA LYS A 5 0.52 -8.63 4.93
C LYS A 5 -0.50 -7.67 4.30
N LEU A 6 -1.29 -8.15 3.35
CA LEU A 6 -2.36 -7.35 2.74
C LEU A 6 -3.53 -7.15 3.70
N SER A 7 -3.91 -8.20 4.44
CA SER A 7 -5.01 -8.14 5.42
C SER A 7 -4.70 -7.18 6.59
N THR A 8 -3.46 -7.17 7.08
CA THR A 8 -3.01 -6.21 8.10
C THR A 8 -3.01 -4.77 7.58
N LEU A 9 -2.59 -4.55 6.33
CA LEU A 9 -2.66 -3.23 5.69
C LEU A 9 -4.10 -2.73 5.52
N ALA A 10 -5.00 -3.63 5.11
CA ALA A 10 -6.42 -3.32 4.94
C ALA A 10 -7.09 -2.99 6.28
N ALA A 11 -6.77 -3.73 7.35
CA ALA A 11 -7.26 -3.45 8.69
C ALA A 11 -6.79 -2.07 9.18
N GLY A 12 -5.52 -1.73 8.98
CA GLY A 12 -4.98 -0.40 9.29
C GLY A 12 -5.69 0.72 8.53
N PHE A 13 -5.92 0.53 7.23
CA PHE A 13 -6.66 1.49 6.41
C PHE A 13 -8.08 1.73 6.93
N SER A 14 -8.82 0.68 7.29
CA SER A 14 -10.17 0.81 7.86
C SER A 14 -10.19 1.61 9.17
N ILE A 15 -9.20 1.42 10.04
CA ILE A 15 -9.09 2.16 11.30
C ILE A 15 -8.84 3.65 11.03
N LEU A 16 -7.90 3.97 10.12
CA LEU A 16 -7.63 5.35 9.75
C LEU A 16 -8.81 6.02 9.05
N PHE A 17 -9.58 5.27 8.26
CA PHE A 17 -10.80 5.76 7.63
C PHE A 17 -11.85 6.16 8.67
N CYS A 18 -12.10 5.30 9.66
CA CYS A 18 -12.98 5.63 10.78
C CYS A 18 -12.46 6.84 11.57
N LEU A 19 -11.16 6.91 11.82
CA LEU A 19 -10.54 8.04 12.54
C LEU A 19 -10.66 9.36 11.78
N ASN A 20 -10.62 9.33 10.44
CA ASN A 20 -10.83 10.51 9.61
C ASN A 20 -12.31 10.95 9.61
N LEU A 21 -13.27 10.02 9.68
CA LEU A 21 -14.68 10.35 9.89
C LEU A 21 -14.89 11.07 11.23
N PHE A 22 -14.20 10.66 12.30
CA PHE A 22 -14.21 11.39 13.57
C PHE A 22 -13.58 12.79 13.45
N GLY A 23 -12.51 12.95 12.65
CA GLY A 23 -11.96 14.26 12.32
C GLY A 23 -12.98 15.17 11.63
N LEU A 24 -13.83 14.62 10.77
CA LEU A 24 -14.91 15.33 10.09
C LEU A 24 -15.95 15.89 11.08
N MET A 25 -16.16 15.18 12.19
CA MET A 25 -17.02 15.60 13.31
C MET A 25 -16.37 16.65 14.24
N LYS A 26 -15.26 17.28 13.82
CA LYS A 26 -14.47 18.26 14.61
C LYS A 26 -13.87 17.72 15.92
N LEU A 27 -13.92 16.42 16.18
CA LEU A 27 -13.27 15.80 17.35
C LEU A 27 -11.74 15.81 17.25
N LEU A 28 -11.21 15.82 16.02
CA LEU A 28 -9.78 15.90 15.73
C LEU A 28 -9.52 16.87 14.58
N PRO A 29 -8.35 17.51 14.50
CA PRO A 29 -8.01 18.39 13.39
C PRO A 29 -7.94 17.58 12.08
N LEU A 30 -8.82 17.91 11.14
CA LEU A 30 -8.86 17.32 9.78
C LEU A 30 -7.51 17.41 9.07
N PHE A 31 -6.73 18.44 9.39
CA PHE A 31 -5.40 18.66 8.84
C PHE A 31 -4.41 17.55 9.22
N ILE A 32 -4.63 16.82 10.31
CA ILE A 32 -3.77 15.71 10.74
C ILE A 32 -4.31 14.38 10.23
N THR A 33 -5.63 14.18 10.28
CA THR A 33 -6.27 12.92 9.87
C THR A 33 -6.19 12.70 8.36
N SER A 34 -6.26 13.77 7.56
CA SER A 34 -6.19 13.72 6.10
C SER A 34 -4.83 13.25 5.55
N PRO A 35 -3.67 13.83 5.93
CA PRO A 35 -2.37 13.33 5.48
C PRO A 35 -2.07 11.92 5.99
N LEU A 36 -2.60 11.54 7.16
CA LEU A 36 -2.48 10.18 7.68
C LEU A 36 -3.24 9.18 6.80
N LEU A 37 -4.47 9.50 6.41
CA LEU A 37 -5.26 8.68 5.47
C LEU A 37 -4.57 8.59 4.10
N PHE A 38 -4.02 9.71 3.60
CA PHE A 38 -3.27 9.75 2.36
C PHE A 38 -2.07 8.80 2.36
N MET A 39 -1.28 8.80 3.45
CA MET A 39 -0.16 7.87 3.62
C MET A 39 -0.61 6.41 3.57
N ALA A 40 -1.73 6.06 4.20
CA ALA A 40 -2.24 4.69 4.15
C ALA A 40 -2.67 4.27 2.73
N ILE A 41 -3.33 5.15 1.98
CA ILE A 41 -3.67 4.91 0.57
C ILE A 41 -2.40 4.75 -0.26
N PHE A 42 -1.39 5.60 -0.04
CA PHE A 42 -0.12 5.54 -0.78
C PHE A 42 0.63 4.23 -0.53
N VAL A 43 0.72 3.77 0.71
CA VAL A 43 1.34 2.47 1.04
C VAL A 43 0.55 1.31 0.42
N LEU A 44 -0.78 1.39 0.42
CA LEU A 44 -1.64 0.39 -0.23
C LEU A 44 -1.35 0.32 -1.73
N LEU A 45 -1.29 1.47 -2.40
CA LEU A 45 -0.95 1.57 -3.82
C LEU A 45 0.45 1.05 -4.12
N LEU A 46 1.46 1.40 -3.31
CA LEU A 46 2.83 0.87 -3.45
C LEU A 46 2.86 -0.65 -3.33
N TYR A 47 2.12 -1.20 -2.37
CA TYR A 47 2.03 -2.65 -2.17
C TYR A 47 1.37 -3.36 -3.36
N LEU A 48 0.31 -2.78 -3.92
CA LEU A 48 -0.35 -3.28 -5.13
C LEU A 48 0.56 -3.15 -6.36
N ASN A 49 1.26 -2.03 -6.50
CA ASN A 49 2.15 -1.77 -7.64
C ASN A 49 3.35 -2.73 -7.65
N ARG A 50 3.86 -3.14 -6.48
CA ARG A 50 4.89 -4.19 -6.36
C ARG A 50 4.46 -5.56 -6.89
N ARG A 51 3.16 -5.84 -7.09
CA ARG A 51 2.72 -7.08 -7.75
C ARG A 51 2.86 -7.03 -9.27
N ASN A 52 2.72 -5.84 -9.86
CA ASN A 52 2.73 -5.64 -11.31
C ASN A 52 4.12 -5.21 -11.81
N THR A 53 5.18 -5.43 -11.03
CA THR A 53 6.53 -5.09 -11.46
C THR A 53 6.97 -6.08 -12.54
N PHE A 54 7.24 -5.55 -13.73
CA PHE A 54 7.86 -6.28 -14.83
C PHE A 54 9.18 -6.88 -14.36
N LYS A 55 9.30 -8.21 -14.34
CA LYS A 55 10.48 -8.93 -13.82
C LYS A 55 11.71 -8.87 -14.73
N GLY A 56 11.68 -8.04 -15.78
CA GLY A 56 12.69 -8.04 -16.83
C GLY A 56 12.55 -9.26 -17.74
N PHE A 57 13.02 -9.12 -18.99
CA PHE A 57 13.25 -10.28 -19.84
C PHE A 57 14.39 -11.09 -19.21
N HIS A 58 14.10 -12.33 -18.78
CA HIS A 58 15.17 -13.31 -18.57
C HIS A 58 15.88 -13.44 -19.90
N ARG A 59 17.06 -12.82 -20.04
CA ARG A 59 17.93 -13.09 -21.17
C ARG A 59 18.08 -14.62 -21.20
N PRO A 60 17.77 -15.31 -22.31
CA PRO A 60 18.27 -16.66 -22.45
C PRO A 60 19.77 -16.50 -22.35
N SER A 61 20.37 -17.08 -21.32
CA SER A 61 21.81 -17.18 -21.19
C SER A 61 22.28 -17.84 -22.46
N ALA A 62 22.71 -17.02 -23.42
CA ALA A 62 23.17 -17.46 -24.71
C ALA A 62 24.32 -18.42 -24.43
N ARG A 63 23.99 -19.69 -24.64
CA ARG A 63 24.86 -20.81 -24.99
C ARG A 63 26.34 -20.41 -25.03
N ARG A 64 27.08 -20.84 -24.02
CA ARG A 64 28.52 -21.08 -24.14
C ARG A 64 28.79 -22.51 -23.68
N ARG A 65 28.45 -23.46 -24.54
CA ARG A 65 29.20 -24.72 -24.63
C ARG A 65 29.95 -24.63 -25.94
N MET A 66 31.22 -24.21 -25.80
CA MET A 66 32.30 -24.59 -26.71
C MET A 66 32.39 -26.11 -26.74
#